data_AF-A0A9X3GUI7-F1
#
_entry.id   AF-A0A9X3GUI7-F1
#
_cell.length_a   1.000
_cell.length_b   1.000
_cell.length_c   1.000
_cell.angle_alpha   90.00
_cell.angle_beta   90.00
_cell.angle_gamma   90.00
#
_symmetry.space_group_name_H-M   'P 1'
#
loop_
_entity.id
_entity.type
_entity.pdbx_description
1 polymer ?
#
loop_
_entity_poly.entity_id
_entity_poly.type
_entity_poly.pdbx_seq_one_letter_code
_entity_poly.pdbx_strand_id
1 'polypeptide(L)'
;MDAATQDPIRDLDPFGFMDGQASAIRPLGGNKPSLDPRYVFHTPYVEFRPGRVMFTVRFDQLRATFGELRVNINAFIPGSGRDAIFVTSARIQLGDSIAAERGLSIAFMTVAGATYAAYGYCTEGTDAQATGLSIHAEQIESSDDPALQQPLLPTRLNAPALLASARLVETSPVSFQDPVSQLMTAGQLAETPAQGWLSALSRRPRDEPAQWRLAFLAQALDRYGALQPGARGIGWGAESRALAPVFARADVDVILAHSPAETGAMPSWAAISCSALDAEPGPDGSWPETLLSLADLPADQRGYDFLWSIGEVEQGHAAGSSANHLVELMSVLRPGGCAVHIFDLAAGQNAGAALPRREVERLAVMMLSRGFSVAQLNFADLAERNGAVPFALIVRKD
;
A
#
# COMPACT_ATOMS: atom_id res chain seq x y z
N MET A 1 3.55 -13.33 -31.02
CA MET A 1 4.68 -12.39 -31.06
C MET A 1 5.72 -12.95 -30.12
N ASP A 2 6.92 -13.21 -30.62
CA ASP A 2 7.98 -13.92 -29.90
C ASP A 2 8.36 -13.17 -28.62
N ALA A 3 8.25 -13.84 -27.47
CA ALA A 3 8.59 -13.31 -26.14
C ALA A 3 10.11 -13.29 -25.87
N ALA A 4 10.91 -13.68 -26.85
CA ALA A 4 12.37 -13.68 -26.77
C ALA A 4 12.90 -12.31 -27.21
N THR A 5 13.65 -11.66 -26.31
CA THR A 5 14.32 -10.33 -26.48
C THR A 5 13.38 -9.12 -26.48
N GLN A 6 12.85 -8.75 -25.31
CA GLN A 6 12.46 -7.37 -25.05
C GLN A 6 13.59 -6.71 -24.25
N ASP A 7 14.06 -5.53 -24.69
CA ASP A 7 15.10 -4.79 -23.98
C ASP A 7 14.65 -4.47 -22.55
N PRO A 8 15.55 -4.61 -21.56
CA PRO A 8 15.26 -4.31 -20.15
C PRO A 8 15.02 -2.82 -19.94
N ILE A 9 15.53 -1.96 -20.81
CA ILE A 9 15.31 -0.51 -20.79
C ILE A 9 14.58 -0.12 -22.07
N ARG A 10 13.50 0.64 -21.95
CA ARG A 10 12.68 1.11 -23.07
C ARG A 10 12.52 2.61 -23.01
N ASP A 11 12.82 3.26 -24.12
CA ASP A 11 12.49 4.66 -24.32
C ASP A 11 11.02 4.75 -24.72
N LEU A 12 10.24 5.50 -23.93
CA LEU A 12 8.83 5.73 -24.19
C LEU A 12 8.66 7.10 -24.83
N ASP A 13 7.88 7.16 -25.92
CA ASP A 13 7.44 8.43 -26.50
C ASP A 13 6.52 9.14 -25.51
N PRO A 14 6.91 10.31 -24.94
CA PRO A 14 6.09 11.02 -23.98
C PRO A 14 4.75 11.49 -24.56
N PHE A 15 4.65 11.68 -25.87
CA PHE A 15 3.47 12.23 -26.54
C PHE A 15 2.72 11.20 -27.39
N GLY A 16 3.18 9.95 -27.41
CA GLY A 16 2.70 8.93 -28.35
C GLY A 16 1.23 8.54 -28.18
N PHE A 17 0.60 8.79 -27.01
CA PHE A 17 -0.83 8.53 -26.83
C PHE A 17 -1.71 9.71 -27.27
N MET A 18 -1.29 10.94 -26.99
CA MET A 18 -2.02 12.17 -27.30
C MET A 18 -1.29 12.95 -28.40
N ASP A 19 -1.12 12.31 -29.55
CA ASP A 19 -0.30 12.85 -30.64
C ASP A 19 -0.77 14.24 -31.09
N GLY A 20 0.20 15.14 -31.25
CA GLY A 20 0.00 16.51 -31.69
C GLY A 20 -0.57 17.48 -30.64
N GLN A 21 -0.86 17.03 -29.40
CA GLN A 21 -1.34 17.91 -28.33
C GLN A 21 -0.20 18.66 -27.63
N ALA A 22 -0.44 19.95 -27.38
CA ALA A 22 0.48 20.85 -26.71
C ALA A 22 0.53 20.56 -25.21
N SER A 23 1.73 20.46 -24.67
CA SER A 23 2.00 20.33 -23.23
C SER A 23 1.82 21.68 -22.52
N ALA A 24 1.42 21.63 -21.24
CA ALA A 24 1.44 22.76 -20.34
C ALA A 24 2.88 23.25 -20.06
N ILE A 25 3.87 22.35 -20.12
CA ILE A 25 5.30 22.67 -20.09
C ILE A 25 5.77 22.99 -21.50
N ARG A 26 6.18 24.24 -21.74
CA ARG A 26 6.44 24.74 -23.10
C ARG A 26 7.92 24.63 -23.50
N PRO A 27 8.24 24.53 -24.80
CA PRO A 27 7.35 24.35 -25.94
C PRO A 27 7.08 22.85 -26.26
N LEU A 28 7.02 21.98 -25.24
CA LEU A 28 6.92 20.54 -25.47
C LEU A 28 5.57 20.11 -26.07
N GLY A 29 5.56 18.92 -26.69
CA GLY A 29 4.39 18.33 -27.33
C GLY A 29 4.16 18.87 -28.74
N GLY A 30 2.91 18.85 -29.18
CA GLY A 30 2.51 19.35 -30.50
C GLY A 30 1.92 20.76 -30.50
N ASN A 31 1.35 21.15 -31.64
CA ASN A 31 0.86 22.52 -31.85
C ASN A 31 -0.66 22.67 -31.60
N LYS A 32 -1.37 21.58 -31.30
CA LYS A 32 -2.82 21.61 -31.05
C LYS A 32 -3.07 21.83 -29.56
N PRO A 33 -3.93 22.77 -29.16
CA PRO A 33 -4.31 22.90 -27.74
C PRO A 33 -4.85 21.58 -27.20
N SER A 34 -4.38 21.16 -26.03
CA SER A 34 -4.98 20.04 -25.29
C SER A 34 -6.37 20.40 -24.78
N LEU A 35 -7.25 19.41 -24.66
CA LEU A 35 -8.57 19.57 -24.04
C LEU A 35 -8.45 19.86 -22.54
N ASP A 36 -7.42 19.32 -21.88
CA ASP A 36 -7.07 19.67 -20.50
C ASP A 36 -5.85 20.62 -20.52
N PRO A 37 -5.98 21.90 -20.09
CA PRO A 37 -4.87 22.84 -20.06
C PRO A 37 -3.74 22.44 -19.09
N ARG A 38 -3.98 21.45 -18.23
CA ARG A 38 -2.98 20.89 -17.30
C ARG A 38 -2.18 19.74 -17.88
N TYR A 39 -2.58 19.22 -19.04
CA TYR A 39 -1.91 18.11 -19.71
C TYR A 39 -0.42 18.42 -19.93
N VAL A 40 0.47 17.50 -19.56
CA VAL A 40 1.89 17.61 -19.88
C VAL A 40 2.29 16.53 -20.87
N PHE A 41 2.04 15.25 -20.57
CA PHE A 41 2.41 14.14 -21.45
C PHE A 41 1.54 12.90 -21.19
N HIS A 42 1.46 11.99 -22.16
CA HIS A 42 0.86 10.67 -21.99
C HIS A 42 1.59 9.67 -22.88
N THR A 43 2.32 8.73 -22.27
CA THR A 43 2.99 7.66 -23.04
C THR A 43 1.96 6.68 -23.60
N PRO A 44 2.26 5.98 -24.69
CA PRO A 44 1.49 4.79 -25.06
C PRO A 44 1.40 3.78 -23.92
N TYR A 45 0.37 2.94 -23.96
CA TYR A 45 0.26 1.79 -23.08
C TYR A 45 1.20 0.69 -23.57
N VAL A 46 2.15 0.31 -22.73
CA VAL A 46 3.20 -0.67 -23.06
C VAL A 46 3.11 -1.87 -22.13
N GLU A 47 3.22 -3.06 -22.70
CA GLU A 47 3.29 -4.31 -21.94
C GLU A 47 4.68 -4.55 -21.38
N PHE A 48 4.78 -4.96 -20.13
CA PHE A 48 6.05 -5.32 -19.48
C PHE A 48 6.01 -6.76 -19.02
N ARG A 49 7.19 -7.36 -18.85
CA ARG A 49 7.23 -8.64 -18.12
C ARG A 49 6.81 -8.40 -16.68
N PRO A 50 6.22 -9.40 -16.04
CA PRO A 50 5.75 -9.26 -14.66
C PRO A 50 6.91 -9.22 -13.69
N GLY A 51 6.78 -8.34 -12.70
CA GLY A 51 7.89 -7.98 -11.82
C GLY A 51 7.95 -6.48 -11.60
N ARG A 52 9.12 -5.98 -11.22
CA ARG A 52 9.31 -4.57 -10.86
C ARG A 52 9.77 -3.78 -12.07
N VAL A 53 9.05 -2.71 -12.37
CA VAL A 53 9.40 -1.74 -13.41
C VAL A 53 9.57 -0.37 -12.76
N MET A 54 10.53 0.40 -13.24
CA MET A 54 10.76 1.79 -12.84
C MET A 54 10.66 2.69 -14.06
N PHE A 55 9.78 3.68 -13.96
CA PHE A 55 9.73 4.77 -14.93
C PHE A 55 10.57 5.92 -14.42
N THR A 56 11.46 6.45 -15.27
CA THR A 56 12.26 7.63 -14.99
C THR A 56 11.91 8.72 -16.00
N VAL A 57 11.39 9.83 -15.47
CA VAL A 57 10.99 11.02 -16.22
C VAL A 57 12.05 12.09 -16.00
N ARG A 58 12.63 12.62 -17.08
CA ARG A 58 13.61 13.71 -17.04
C ARG A 58 13.24 14.81 -18.01
N PHE A 59 13.51 16.05 -17.61
CA PHE A 59 13.33 17.22 -18.44
C PHE A 59 14.68 17.85 -18.78
N ASP A 60 14.86 18.26 -20.02
CA ASP A 60 16.06 18.94 -20.46
C ASP A 60 15.91 20.45 -20.30
N GLN A 61 16.83 21.05 -19.55
CA GLN A 61 16.87 22.50 -19.28
C GLN A 61 15.55 23.04 -18.71
N LEU A 62 14.92 22.29 -17.80
CA LEU A 62 13.69 22.70 -17.13
C LEU A 62 13.90 23.99 -16.33
N ARG A 63 13.02 24.96 -16.55
CA ARG A 63 12.95 26.23 -15.80
C ARG A 63 11.51 26.48 -15.42
N ALA A 64 11.25 26.68 -14.14
CA ALA A 64 9.95 27.11 -13.64
C ALA A 64 10.16 27.93 -12.37
N THR A 65 9.25 28.86 -12.10
CA THR A 65 9.17 29.52 -10.79
C THR A 65 8.05 28.92 -9.94
N PHE A 66 7.04 28.31 -10.58
CA PHE A 66 5.97 27.61 -9.89
C PHE A 66 5.38 26.45 -10.71
N GLY A 67 4.64 25.59 -10.02
CA GLY A 67 3.98 24.42 -10.58
C GLY A 67 4.41 23.13 -9.90
N GLU A 68 3.48 22.19 -9.83
CA GLU A 68 3.72 20.82 -9.37
C GLU A 68 3.30 19.90 -10.52
N LEU A 69 4.23 19.08 -11.00
CA LEU A 69 3.94 18.03 -11.96
C LEU A 69 3.62 16.77 -11.18
N ARG A 70 2.46 16.18 -11.48
CA ARG A 70 2.07 14.85 -11.03
C ARG A 70 2.13 13.89 -12.20
N VAL A 71 2.73 12.73 -11.97
CA VAL A 71 2.81 11.64 -12.94
C VAL A 71 2.11 10.44 -12.37
N ASN A 72 1.05 10.01 -13.04
CA ASN A 72 0.29 8.82 -12.72
C ASN A 72 0.74 7.67 -13.61
N ILE A 73 0.90 6.48 -13.04
CA ILE A 73 1.02 5.24 -13.77
C ILE A 73 -0.35 4.59 -13.79
N ASN A 74 -0.85 4.32 -14.99
CA ASN A 74 -2.14 3.67 -15.19
C ASN A 74 -1.93 2.32 -15.89
N ALA A 75 -2.67 1.32 -15.47
CA ALA A 75 -2.76 0.01 -16.10
C ALA A 75 -4.02 -0.07 -16.98
N PHE A 76 -3.91 -0.66 -18.15
CA PHE A 76 -5.04 -1.01 -19.00
C PHE A 76 -4.99 -2.50 -19.30
N ILE A 77 -6.10 -3.19 -19.04
CA ILE A 77 -6.27 -4.61 -19.31
C ILE A 77 -7.21 -4.75 -20.52
N PRO A 78 -6.70 -5.10 -21.71
CA PRO A 78 -7.53 -5.27 -22.90
C PRO A 78 -8.66 -6.28 -22.65
N GLY A 79 -9.89 -5.93 -23.07
CA GLY A 79 -11.05 -6.82 -22.95
C GLY A 79 -11.69 -6.90 -21.56
N SER A 80 -11.18 -6.15 -20.57
CA SER A 80 -11.75 -6.11 -19.21
C SER A 80 -13.07 -5.34 -19.09
N GLY A 81 -13.44 -4.55 -20.11
CA GLY A 81 -14.62 -3.67 -20.08
C GLY A 81 -14.52 -2.50 -19.10
N ARG A 82 -13.34 -2.25 -18.54
CA ARG A 82 -13.06 -1.13 -17.61
C ARG A 82 -12.16 -0.09 -18.27
N ASP A 83 -12.28 1.15 -17.80
CA ASP A 83 -11.31 2.21 -18.08
C ASP A 83 -9.95 1.89 -17.44
N ALA A 84 -8.92 2.67 -17.80
CA ALA A 84 -7.59 2.51 -17.22
C ALA A 84 -7.60 2.60 -15.69
N ILE A 85 -6.93 1.66 -15.04
CA ILE A 85 -6.85 1.49 -13.59
C ILE A 85 -5.62 2.24 -13.09
N PHE A 86 -5.80 3.12 -12.12
CA PHE A 86 -4.68 3.81 -11.48
C PHE A 86 -3.82 2.83 -10.68
N VAL A 87 -2.49 2.89 -10.84
CA VAL A 87 -1.53 1.98 -10.19
C VAL A 87 -0.73 2.69 -9.10
N THR A 88 -0.09 3.79 -9.45
CA THR A 88 0.71 4.59 -8.52
C THR A 88 0.90 5.99 -9.08
N SER A 89 1.40 6.92 -8.27
CA SER A 89 1.80 8.23 -8.74
C SER A 89 3.02 8.74 -8.00
N ALA A 90 3.72 9.67 -8.64
CA ALA A 90 4.72 10.48 -7.99
C ALA A 90 4.57 11.94 -8.43
N ARG A 91 5.21 12.84 -7.69
CA ARG A 91 5.13 14.28 -7.95
C ARG A 91 6.49 14.94 -7.80
N ILE A 92 6.64 16.06 -8.50
CA ILE A 92 7.83 16.88 -8.47
C ILE A 92 7.44 18.36 -8.47
N GLN A 93 8.05 19.13 -7.58
CA GLN A 93 7.87 20.56 -7.55
C GLN A 93 8.75 21.18 -8.63
N LEU A 94 8.15 21.79 -9.65
CA LEU A 94 8.88 22.27 -10.83
C LEU A 94 9.78 23.48 -10.51
N GLY A 95 9.41 24.27 -9.50
CA GLY A 95 10.21 25.41 -9.02
C GLY A 95 11.43 25.03 -8.16
N ASP A 96 11.55 23.76 -7.75
CA ASP A 96 12.74 23.25 -7.07
C ASP A 96 13.74 22.75 -8.11
N SER A 97 14.77 23.54 -8.40
CA SER A 97 15.75 23.24 -9.45
C SER A 97 16.52 21.95 -9.18
N ILE A 98 16.78 21.60 -7.91
CA ILE A 98 17.51 20.38 -7.55
C ILE A 98 16.61 19.17 -7.80
N ALA A 99 15.35 19.24 -7.39
CA ALA A 99 14.38 18.18 -7.67
C ALA A 99 14.19 18.01 -9.19
N ALA A 100 14.01 19.12 -9.91
CA ALA A 100 13.86 19.18 -11.37
C ALA A 100 15.02 18.50 -12.13
N GLU A 101 16.27 18.79 -11.76
CA GLU A 101 17.46 18.20 -12.39
C GLU A 101 17.59 16.70 -12.14
N ARG A 102 17.21 16.25 -10.93
CA ARG A 102 17.20 14.82 -10.59
C ARG A 102 16.16 14.05 -11.43
N GLY A 103 15.06 14.70 -11.79
CA GLY A 103 13.92 14.06 -12.42
C GLY A 103 13.11 13.22 -11.42
N LEU A 104 12.18 12.44 -11.96
CA LEU A 104 11.20 11.68 -11.21
C LEU A 104 11.32 10.20 -11.55
N SER A 105 11.58 9.36 -10.54
CA SER A 105 11.56 7.90 -10.68
C SER A 105 10.36 7.30 -9.95
N ILE A 106 9.65 6.38 -10.61
CA ILE A 106 8.40 5.78 -10.14
C ILE A 106 8.50 4.27 -10.32
N ALA A 107 8.68 3.55 -9.24
CA ALA A 107 8.69 2.08 -9.26
C ALA A 107 7.27 1.53 -9.01
N PHE A 108 6.90 0.49 -9.76
CA PHE A 108 5.64 -0.22 -9.60
C PHE A 108 5.77 -1.68 -10.04
N MET A 109 4.78 -2.48 -9.65
CA MET A 109 4.69 -3.88 -10.03
C MET A 109 3.83 -4.04 -11.27
N THR A 110 4.31 -4.85 -12.21
CA THR A 110 3.61 -5.22 -13.43
C THR A 110 3.09 -6.66 -13.33
N VAL A 111 1.92 -6.90 -13.92
CA VAL A 111 1.33 -8.22 -14.11
C VAL A 111 1.08 -8.43 -15.61
N ALA A 112 1.13 -9.66 -16.12
CA ALA A 112 0.91 -9.85 -17.56
C ALA A 112 -0.56 -9.72 -17.93
N GLY A 113 -0.76 -9.48 -19.22
CA GLY A 113 -2.06 -9.09 -19.77
C GLY A 113 -2.45 -7.65 -19.43
N ALA A 114 -1.69 -6.95 -18.58
CA ALA A 114 -1.83 -5.52 -18.35
C ALA A 114 -0.78 -4.74 -19.13
N THR A 115 -1.20 -3.61 -19.68
CA THR A 115 -0.35 -2.61 -20.32
C THR A 115 -0.29 -1.38 -19.44
N TYR A 116 0.81 -0.63 -19.45
CA TYR A 116 1.04 0.47 -18.53
C TYR A 116 1.44 1.74 -19.27
N ALA A 117 0.92 2.88 -18.83
CA ALA A 117 1.26 4.19 -19.36
C ALA A 117 1.54 5.19 -18.23
N ALA A 118 2.43 6.14 -18.49
CA ALA A 118 2.63 7.30 -17.64
C ALA A 118 1.87 8.50 -18.19
N TYR A 119 1.09 9.12 -17.30
CA TYR A 119 0.30 10.32 -17.58
C TYR A 119 0.78 11.47 -16.69
N GLY A 120 1.37 12.48 -17.29
CA GLY A 120 1.85 13.68 -16.62
C GLY A 120 0.86 14.84 -16.75
N TYR A 121 0.54 15.49 -15.64
CA TYR A 121 -0.26 16.71 -15.61
C TYR A 121 0.17 17.64 -14.48
N CYS A 122 -0.01 18.94 -14.67
CA CYS A 122 0.20 19.92 -13.60
C CYS A 122 -1.06 19.98 -12.71
N THR A 123 -0.90 19.85 -11.39
CA THR A 123 -2.06 19.88 -10.48
C THR A 123 -2.75 21.26 -10.48
N GLU A 124 -1.95 22.31 -10.71
CA GLU A 124 -2.37 23.70 -10.91
C GLU A 124 -1.78 24.26 -12.23
N GLY A 125 -1.83 25.57 -12.44
CA GLY A 125 -1.09 26.22 -13.53
C GLY A 125 0.43 26.14 -13.31
N THR A 126 1.21 26.35 -14.38
CA THR A 126 2.67 26.43 -14.31
C THR A 126 3.22 27.44 -15.34
N ASP A 127 4.38 28.01 -15.05
CA ASP A 127 5.21 28.77 -16.01
C ASP A 127 6.35 27.93 -16.61
N ALA A 128 6.36 26.62 -16.35
CA ALA A 128 7.45 25.75 -16.69
C ALA A 128 7.76 25.72 -18.19
N GLN A 129 9.06 25.79 -18.49
CA GLN A 129 9.62 25.64 -19.82
C GLN A 129 10.72 24.58 -19.80
N ALA A 130 10.75 23.71 -20.80
CA ALA A 130 11.78 22.71 -20.98
C ALA A 130 12.04 22.49 -22.47
N THR A 131 13.29 22.18 -22.82
CA THR A 131 13.71 21.94 -24.21
C THR A 131 13.47 20.50 -24.68
N GLY A 132 13.34 19.57 -23.73
CA GLY A 132 13.12 18.16 -23.98
C GLY A 132 12.47 17.47 -22.79
N LEU A 133 11.92 16.29 -23.03
CA LEU A 133 11.36 15.39 -22.04
C LEU A 133 11.71 13.96 -22.49
N SER A 134 12.35 13.20 -21.60
CA SER A 134 12.60 11.78 -21.81
C SER A 134 11.92 10.96 -20.73
N ILE A 135 11.38 9.81 -21.14
CA ILE A 135 10.75 8.84 -20.25
C ILE A 135 11.35 7.48 -20.56
N HIS A 136 12.02 6.91 -19.58
CA HIS A 136 12.64 5.60 -19.69
C HIS A 136 11.89 4.64 -18.77
N ALA A 137 11.58 3.45 -19.25
CA ALA A 137 11.06 2.37 -18.44
C ALA A 137 12.13 1.28 -18.32
N GLU A 138 12.56 1.01 -17.10
CA GLU A 138 13.53 -0.03 -16.78
C GLU A 138 12.85 -1.18 -16.04
N GLN A 139 13.00 -2.39 -16.57
CA GLN A 139 12.63 -3.64 -15.94
C GLN A 139 13.74 -4.01 -14.94
N ILE A 140 13.56 -3.61 -13.68
CA ILE A 140 14.53 -3.85 -12.60
C ILE A 140 14.54 -5.32 -12.20
N GLU A 141 13.36 -5.91 -12.10
CA GLU A 141 13.17 -7.33 -11.81
C GLU A 141 12.16 -7.88 -12.82
N SER A 142 12.58 -8.87 -13.60
CA SER A 142 11.66 -9.69 -14.38
C SER A 142 11.57 -11.05 -13.73
N SER A 143 10.36 -11.48 -13.42
CA SER A 143 10.14 -12.90 -13.20
C SER A 143 9.72 -13.54 -14.52
N ASP A 144 10.54 -14.46 -15.01
CA ASP A 144 10.14 -15.36 -16.10
C ASP A 144 9.15 -16.44 -15.60
N ASP A 145 8.76 -16.38 -14.32
CA ASP A 145 7.75 -17.24 -13.74
C ASP A 145 6.36 -16.91 -14.32
N PRO A 146 5.75 -17.81 -15.12
CA PRO A 146 4.45 -17.62 -15.75
C PRO A 146 3.34 -17.31 -14.75
N ALA A 147 3.56 -17.61 -13.47
CA ALA A 147 2.59 -17.40 -12.45
C ALA A 147 2.55 -15.95 -11.98
N LEU A 148 3.68 -15.26 -11.74
CA LEU A 148 3.67 -13.80 -11.45
C LEU A 148 3.07 -12.95 -12.59
N GLN A 149 2.86 -13.58 -13.75
CA GLN A 149 2.23 -12.99 -14.92
C GLN A 149 0.72 -12.89 -14.90
N GLN A 150 0.00 -13.39 -13.90
CA GLN A 150 -1.45 -13.28 -13.90
C GLN A 150 -1.93 -12.24 -12.86
N PRO A 151 -2.82 -11.29 -13.25
CA PRO A 151 -3.36 -10.30 -12.34
C PRO A 151 -4.08 -10.98 -11.16
N LEU A 152 -3.98 -10.39 -9.97
CA LEU A 152 -4.74 -10.87 -8.81
C LEU A 152 -6.22 -10.73 -9.11
N LEU A 153 -6.96 -11.83 -8.93
CA LEU A 153 -8.41 -11.76 -8.97
C LEU A 153 -8.93 -10.94 -7.78
N PRO A 154 -10.03 -10.18 -7.93
CA PRO A 154 -10.66 -9.49 -6.81
C PRO A 154 -11.03 -10.46 -5.69
N THR A 155 -11.06 -9.94 -4.46
CA THR A 155 -11.59 -10.70 -3.33
C THR A 155 -13.04 -11.12 -3.59
N ARG A 156 -13.39 -12.31 -3.10
CA ARG A 156 -14.78 -12.82 -3.14
C ARG A 156 -15.59 -12.39 -1.91
N LEU A 157 -14.98 -11.64 -1.00
CA LEU A 157 -15.59 -11.25 0.26
C LEU A 157 -16.62 -10.13 0.04
N ASN A 158 -17.79 -10.31 0.65
CA ASN A 158 -18.79 -9.25 0.72
C ASN A 158 -18.42 -8.29 1.86
N ALA A 159 -17.55 -7.33 1.57
CA ALA A 159 -17.14 -6.31 2.51
C ALA A 159 -17.92 -5.00 2.29
N PRO A 160 -18.40 -4.32 3.35
CA PRO A 160 -18.95 -2.98 3.21
C PRO A 160 -17.90 -2.03 2.61
N ALA A 161 -18.33 -1.12 1.74
CA ALA A 161 -17.48 -0.03 1.29
C ALA A 161 -16.93 0.75 2.50
N LEU A 162 -15.64 1.13 2.48
CA LEU A 162 -15.18 2.18 3.36
C LEU A 162 -15.96 3.44 2.97
N LEU A 163 -16.82 3.92 3.87
CA LEU A 163 -17.59 5.11 3.62
C LEU A 163 -16.61 6.28 3.47
N ALA A 164 -16.64 6.92 2.31
CA ALA A 164 -15.91 8.17 2.10
C ALA A 164 -16.48 9.22 3.05
N SER A 165 -15.77 9.47 4.15
CA SER A 165 -16.12 10.55 5.06
C SER A 165 -15.72 11.88 4.45
N ALA A 166 -16.54 12.91 4.62
CA ALA A 166 -16.21 14.28 4.18
C ALA A 166 -14.99 14.85 4.91
N ARG A 167 -14.58 14.23 6.03
CA ARG A 167 -13.38 14.58 6.81
C ARG A 167 -12.55 13.35 7.10
N LEU A 168 -11.26 13.41 6.75
CA LEU A 168 -10.30 12.34 7.03
C LEU A 168 -10.01 12.19 8.53
N VAL A 169 -10.03 13.28 9.30
CA VAL A 169 -9.78 13.28 10.74
C VAL A 169 -11.05 13.62 11.51
N GLU A 170 -11.32 12.86 12.55
CA GLU A 170 -12.47 12.98 13.45
C GLU A 170 -12.05 13.09 14.90
N THR A 171 -12.88 13.77 15.69
CA THR A 171 -12.66 13.97 17.14
C THR A 171 -13.83 13.48 17.99
N SER A 172 -14.81 12.81 17.38
CA SER A 172 -15.88 12.15 18.13
C SER A 172 -15.32 11.00 18.99
N PRO A 173 -16.02 10.62 20.06
CA PRO A 173 -15.65 9.45 20.84
C PRO A 173 -15.55 8.21 19.96
N VAL A 174 -14.45 7.46 20.11
CA VAL A 174 -14.21 6.20 19.41
C VAL A 174 -15.02 5.07 20.04
N SER A 175 -15.48 4.15 19.20
CA SER A 175 -16.18 2.93 19.60
C SER A 175 -15.29 1.74 19.35
N PHE A 176 -15.30 0.75 20.23
CA PHE A 176 -14.69 -0.54 19.90
C PHE A 176 -15.57 -1.33 18.94
N GLN A 177 -16.90 -1.24 19.05
CA GLN A 177 -17.85 -1.99 18.22
C GLN A 177 -17.80 -1.62 16.73
N ASP A 178 -17.68 -0.33 16.44
CA ASP A 178 -17.57 0.22 15.08
C ASP A 178 -16.20 0.89 14.92
N PRO A 179 -15.12 0.09 14.82
CA PRO A 179 -13.78 0.61 14.78
C PRO A 179 -13.53 1.46 13.53
N VAL A 180 -12.83 2.57 13.71
CA VAL A 180 -12.19 3.33 12.64
C VAL A 180 -10.67 3.28 12.83
N SER A 181 -9.89 4.02 12.04
CA SER A 181 -8.45 4.12 12.28
C SER A 181 -8.21 4.94 13.55
N GLN A 182 -7.97 4.29 14.69
CA GLN A 182 -8.08 4.94 15.99
C GLN A 182 -7.00 4.57 17.00
N LEU A 183 -6.80 5.49 17.95
CA LEU A 183 -6.01 5.29 19.16
C LEU A 183 -6.73 4.33 20.12
N MET A 184 -5.95 3.58 20.89
CA MET A 184 -6.42 2.90 22.10
C MET A 184 -6.94 3.93 23.13
N THR A 185 -8.11 3.65 23.69
CA THR A 185 -8.66 4.37 24.85
C THR A 185 -8.88 3.43 26.03
N ALA A 186 -8.86 3.99 27.25
CA ALA A 186 -8.98 3.20 28.47
C ALA A 186 -10.33 2.46 28.59
N GLY A 187 -11.40 3.03 28.02
CA GLY A 187 -12.75 2.45 28.10
C GLY A 187 -12.99 1.28 27.16
N GLN A 188 -12.24 1.18 26.07
CA GLN A 188 -12.50 0.22 24.99
C GLN A 188 -12.41 -1.24 25.42
N LEU A 189 -11.43 -1.57 26.26
CA LEU A 189 -11.31 -2.94 26.76
C LEU A 189 -12.48 -3.35 27.64
N ALA A 190 -13.17 -2.41 28.29
CA ALA A 190 -14.36 -2.71 29.09
C ALA A 190 -15.62 -2.94 28.24
N GLU A 191 -15.60 -2.58 26.95
CA GLU A 191 -16.73 -2.79 26.05
C GLU A 191 -16.98 -4.28 25.80
N THR A 192 -18.26 -4.65 25.70
CA THR A 192 -18.69 -6.05 25.50
C THR A 192 -18.01 -6.73 24.31
N PRO A 193 -17.88 -6.12 23.12
CA PRO A 193 -17.21 -6.77 22.00
C PRO A 193 -15.72 -7.04 22.27
N ALA A 194 -15.03 -6.14 22.97
CA ALA A 194 -13.63 -6.35 23.36
C ALA A 194 -13.48 -7.55 24.30
N GLN A 195 -14.33 -7.64 25.32
CA GLN A 195 -14.33 -8.80 26.23
C GLN A 195 -14.63 -10.12 25.49
N GLY A 196 -15.54 -10.07 24.51
CA GLY A 196 -15.83 -11.20 23.62
C GLY A 196 -14.57 -11.69 22.90
N TRP A 197 -13.83 -10.81 22.24
CA TRP A 197 -12.59 -11.19 21.56
C TRP A 197 -11.49 -11.65 22.50
N LEU A 198 -11.30 -10.99 23.64
CA LEU A 198 -10.30 -11.39 24.63
C LEU A 198 -10.56 -12.80 25.18
N SER A 199 -11.83 -13.20 25.30
CA SER A 199 -12.22 -14.56 25.71
C SER A 199 -11.96 -15.62 24.62
N ALA A 200 -11.85 -15.20 23.36
CA ALA A 200 -11.62 -16.08 22.22
C ALA A 200 -10.13 -16.29 21.89
N LEU A 201 -9.22 -15.55 22.53
CA LEU A 201 -7.78 -15.70 22.32
C LEU A 201 -7.27 -17.02 22.94
N SER A 202 -6.29 -17.66 22.31
CA SER A 202 -5.64 -18.85 22.88
C SER A 202 -4.85 -18.53 24.15
N ARG A 203 -4.26 -17.33 24.19
CA ARG A 203 -3.58 -16.78 25.36
C ARG A 203 -3.86 -15.29 25.45
N ARG A 204 -4.50 -14.87 26.53
CA ARG A 204 -4.71 -13.46 26.84
C ARG A 204 -3.41 -12.81 27.32
N PRO A 205 -2.92 -11.73 26.68
CA PRO A 205 -1.77 -10.98 27.19
C PRO A 205 -2.05 -10.38 28.57
N ARG A 206 -1.00 -10.10 29.34
CA ARG A 206 -1.14 -9.51 30.68
C ARG A 206 -1.29 -8.00 30.63
N ASP A 207 -0.63 -7.34 29.68
CA ASP A 207 -0.68 -5.91 29.51
C ASP A 207 -1.89 -5.49 28.67
N GLU A 208 -2.49 -4.35 29.04
CA GLU A 208 -3.66 -3.80 28.37
C GLU A 208 -3.38 -3.40 26.91
N PRO A 209 -2.23 -2.79 26.56
CA PRO A 209 -1.90 -2.51 25.17
C PRO A 209 -1.96 -3.75 24.28
N ALA A 210 -1.25 -4.84 24.60
CA ALA A 210 -1.29 -6.06 23.80
C ALA A 210 -2.69 -6.71 23.77
N GLN A 211 -3.43 -6.66 24.88
CA GLN A 211 -4.84 -7.07 24.89
C GLN A 211 -5.65 -6.26 23.86
N TRP A 212 -5.49 -4.94 23.85
CA TRP A 212 -6.18 -4.06 22.91
C TRP A 212 -5.77 -4.35 21.47
N ARG A 213 -4.47 -4.47 21.17
CA ARG A 213 -3.98 -4.74 19.81
C ARG A 213 -4.66 -5.99 19.21
N LEU A 214 -4.67 -7.09 19.94
CA LEU A 214 -5.25 -8.35 19.47
C LEU A 214 -6.78 -8.29 19.37
N ALA A 215 -7.46 -7.76 20.39
CA ALA A 215 -8.92 -7.68 20.37
C ALA A 215 -9.41 -6.72 19.28
N PHE A 216 -8.75 -5.56 19.14
CA PHE A 216 -9.07 -4.57 18.12
C PHE A 216 -8.86 -5.13 16.72
N LEU A 217 -7.76 -5.84 16.50
CA LEU A 217 -7.48 -6.51 15.22
C LEU A 217 -8.62 -7.46 14.84
N ALA A 218 -9.04 -8.35 15.75
CA ALA A 218 -10.15 -9.26 15.50
C ALA A 218 -11.45 -8.52 15.19
N GLN A 219 -11.78 -7.48 15.97
CA GLN A 219 -12.97 -6.66 15.78
C GLN A 219 -12.97 -5.90 14.44
N ALA A 220 -11.84 -5.32 14.06
CA ALA A 220 -11.69 -4.62 12.79
C ALA A 220 -11.85 -5.59 11.62
N LEU A 221 -11.15 -6.72 11.64
CA LEU A 221 -11.26 -7.72 10.58
C LEU A 221 -12.69 -8.27 10.45
N ASP A 222 -13.39 -8.52 11.56
CA ASP A 222 -14.81 -8.90 11.54
C ASP A 222 -15.68 -7.80 10.91
N ARG A 223 -15.55 -6.56 11.41
CA ARG A 223 -16.37 -5.42 10.99
C ARG A 223 -16.22 -5.09 9.51
N TYR A 224 -15.00 -5.23 8.99
CA TYR A 224 -14.68 -4.97 7.59
C TYR A 224 -14.83 -6.20 6.69
N GLY A 225 -15.40 -7.29 7.21
CA GLY A 225 -15.81 -8.45 6.44
C GLY A 225 -14.65 -9.37 6.04
N ALA A 226 -13.52 -9.33 6.73
CA ALA A 226 -12.39 -10.21 6.48
C ALA A 226 -12.56 -11.60 7.14
N LEU A 227 -13.28 -11.69 8.26
CA LEU A 227 -13.53 -12.97 8.96
C LEU A 227 -14.73 -13.73 8.35
N GLN A 228 -14.57 -14.18 7.11
CA GLN A 228 -15.57 -15.00 6.40
C GLN A 228 -14.99 -16.37 6.02
N PRO A 229 -15.80 -17.44 6.01
CA PRO A 229 -15.34 -18.77 5.61
C PRO A 229 -14.64 -18.76 4.24
N GLY A 230 -13.46 -19.39 4.17
CA GLY A 230 -12.62 -19.46 2.98
C GLY A 230 -11.82 -18.20 2.66
N ALA A 231 -11.89 -17.15 3.50
CA ALA A 231 -11.02 -15.99 3.35
C ALA A 231 -9.55 -16.37 3.59
N ARG A 232 -8.63 -15.63 2.96
CA ARG A 232 -7.19 -15.84 3.13
C ARG A 232 -6.50 -14.61 3.68
N GLY A 233 -5.70 -14.79 4.73
CA GLY A 233 -5.00 -13.71 5.42
C GLY A 233 -3.50 -13.92 5.56
N ILE A 234 -2.77 -12.81 5.61
CA ILE A 234 -1.33 -12.79 5.92
C ILE A 234 -1.04 -11.76 7.03
N GLY A 235 -0.21 -12.15 7.99
CA GLY A 235 0.04 -11.38 9.20
C GLY A 235 1.51 -11.20 9.56
N TRP A 236 1.82 -10.09 10.23
CA TRP A 236 3.10 -9.84 10.90
C TRP A 236 2.91 -9.58 12.40
N GLY A 237 3.92 -9.95 13.19
CA GLY A 237 3.97 -9.73 14.63
C GLY A 237 3.76 -11.02 15.43
N ALA A 238 4.71 -11.34 16.31
CA ALA A 238 4.76 -12.63 17.03
C ALA A 238 3.54 -12.86 17.94
N GLU A 239 2.97 -11.81 18.51
CA GLU A 239 1.77 -11.88 19.35
C GLU A 239 0.51 -12.32 18.59
N SER A 240 0.51 -12.23 17.26
CA SER A 240 -0.62 -12.62 16.40
C SER A 240 -1.04 -14.07 16.58
N ARG A 241 -0.14 -14.96 17.03
CA ARG A 241 -0.48 -16.38 17.30
C ARG A 241 -1.61 -16.56 18.31
N ALA A 242 -1.83 -15.59 19.20
CA ALA A 242 -2.95 -15.61 20.13
C ALA A 242 -4.32 -15.61 19.42
N LEU A 243 -4.38 -15.20 18.15
CA LEU A 243 -5.60 -15.14 17.33
C LEU A 243 -5.93 -16.45 16.62
N ALA A 244 -5.10 -17.51 16.73
CA ALA A 244 -5.36 -18.77 16.03
C ALA A 244 -6.79 -19.32 16.22
N PRO A 245 -7.38 -19.33 17.44
CA PRO A 245 -8.76 -19.81 17.61
C PRO A 245 -9.81 -18.90 16.98
N VAL A 246 -9.52 -17.60 16.85
CA VAL A 246 -10.42 -16.63 16.20
C VAL A 246 -10.54 -16.94 14.72
N PHE A 247 -9.42 -17.13 14.03
CA PHE A 247 -9.41 -17.44 12.60
C PHE A 247 -9.92 -18.86 12.31
N ALA A 248 -9.57 -19.84 13.14
CA ALA A 248 -10.10 -21.20 13.02
C ALA A 248 -11.63 -21.24 13.15
N ARG A 249 -12.20 -20.48 14.08
CA ARG A 249 -13.66 -20.40 14.25
C ARG A 249 -14.35 -19.74 13.06
N ALA A 250 -13.68 -18.80 12.39
CA ALA A 250 -14.20 -18.11 11.21
C ALA A 250 -13.98 -18.92 9.91
N ASP A 251 -13.34 -20.09 9.98
CA ASP A 251 -12.96 -20.94 8.83
C ASP A 251 -12.10 -20.18 7.82
N VAL A 252 -11.10 -19.44 8.33
CA VAL A 252 -10.20 -18.58 7.56
C VAL A 252 -8.80 -19.20 7.51
N ASP A 253 -8.20 -19.21 6.32
CA ASP A 253 -6.82 -19.67 6.10
C ASP A 253 -5.84 -18.52 6.31
N VAL A 254 -4.93 -18.65 7.26
CA VAL A 254 -4.03 -17.57 7.68
C VAL A 254 -2.60 -18.04 7.87
N ILE A 255 -1.68 -17.25 7.34
CA ILE A 255 -0.24 -17.45 7.54
C ILE A 255 0.38 -16.25 8.26
N LEU A 256 1.43 -16.51 9.05
CA LEU A 256 2.29 -15.48 9.61
C LEU A 256 3.58 -15.38 8.81
N ALA A 257 3.89 -14.18 8.37
CA ALA A 257 5.19 -13.84 7.85
C ALA A 257 6.17 -13.57 8.99
N HIS A 258 7.41 -13.99 8.77
CA HIS A 258 8.55 -13.76 9.62
C HIS A 258 9.40 -12.67 8.98
N SER A 259 9.59 -11.55 9.68
CA SER A 259 10.51 -10.51 9.21
C SER A 259 11.93 -11.06 9.21
N PRO A 260 12.69 -10.92 8.11
CA PRO A 260 14.08 -11.36 8.08
C PRO A 260 14.87 -10.54 9.09
N ALA A 261 15.74 -11.21 9.82
CA ALA A 261 16.60 -10.56 10.78
C ALA A 261 17.51 -9.52 10.08
N GLU A 262 17.52 -8.30 10.60
CA GLU A 262 18.60 -7.30 10.55
C GLU A 262 18.91 -6.51 9.26
N THR A 263 18.40 -6.85 8.09
CA THR A 263 18.60 -6.00 6.90
C THR A 263 17.39 -5.09 6.70
N GLY A 264 17.52 -3.78 6.94
CA GLY A 264 16.45 -2.77 6.84
C GLY A 264 15.82 -2.55 5.44
N ALA A 265 15.91 -3.52 4.54
CA ALA A 265 15.16 -3.61 3.30
C ALA A 265 14.18 -4.78 3.38
N MET A 266 12.93 -4.59 2.91
CA MET A 266 12.00 -5.72 2.79
C MET A 266 12.60 -6.79 1.88
N PRO A 267 12.58 -8.07 2.29
CA PRO A 267 12.94 -9.17 1.41
C PRO A 267 12.04 -9.17 0.19
N SER A 268 12.57 -9.62 -0.95
CA SER A 268 11.75 -9.90 -2.12
C SER A 268 10.58 -10.83 -1.73
N TRP A 269 9.39 -10.58 -2.27
CA TRP A 269 8.20 -11.42 -2.07
C TRP A 269 8.40 -12.89 -2.47
N ALA A 270 9.48 -13.20 -3.19
CA ALA A 270 9.91 -14.56 -3.52
C ALA A 270 10.64 -15.29 -2.36
N ALA A 271 10.93 -14.61 -1.26
CA ALA A 271 11.78 -15.12 -0.18
C ALA A 271 11.27 -14.78 1.23
N ILE A 272 9.96 -14.57 1.40
CA ILE A 272 9.39 -14.33 2.73
C ILE A 272 9.18 -15.65 3.44
N SER A 273 9.90 -15.88 4.54
CA SER A 273 9.61 -16.99 5.44
C SER A 273 8.25 -16.79 6.09
N CYS A 274 7.41 -17.81 6.00
CA CYS A 274 6.08 -17.84 6.61
C CYS A 274 5.87 -19.14 7.38
N SER A 275 4.91 -19.16 8.29
CA SER A 275 4.39 -20.37 8.92
C SER A 275 2.87 -20.30 9.04
N ALA A 276 2.22 -21.45 9.14
CA ALA A 276 0.82 -21.48 9.53
C ALA A 276 0.63 -20.80 10.89
N LEU A 277 -0.48 -20.09 11.07
CA LEU A 277 -0.72 -19.35 12.32
C LEU A 277 -0.79 -20.28 13.54
N ASP A 278 -1.39 -21.45 13.35
CA ASP A 278 -1.61 -22.53 14.33
C ASP A 278 -0.48 -23.56 14.37
N ALA A 279 0.60 -23.33 13.61
CA ALA A 279 1.81 -24.13 13.76
C ALA A 279 2.28 -24.11 15.21
N GLU A 280 2.90 -25.20 15.65
CA GLU A 280 3.57 -25.33 16.94
C GLU A 280 5.10 -25.34 16.71
N PRO A 281 5.90 -24.81 17.65
CA PRO A 281 7.34 -24.83 17.52
C PRO A 281 7.88 -26.25 17.68
N GLY A 282 8.94 -26.57 16.95
CA GLY A 282 9.68 -27.82 17.07
C GLY A 282 10.39 -27.97 18.41
N PRO A 283 11.04 -29.13 18.66
CA PRO A 283 11.74 -29.41 19.92
C PRO A 283 12.86 -28.42 20.25
N ASP A 284 13.43 -27.77 19.23
CA ASP A 284 14.47 -26.74 19.32
C ASP A 284 13.91 -25.32 19.44
N GLY A 285 12.59 -25.16 19.47
CA GLY A 285 11.91 -23.87 19.51
C GLY A 285 11.76 -23.19 18.15
N SER A 286 12.21 -23.82 17.06
CA SER A 286 12.06 -23.28 15.71
C SER A 286 10.62 -23.44 15.20
N TRP A 287 10.14 -22.51 14.39
CA TRP A 287 8.83 -22.66 13.73
C TRP A 287 8.99 -23.42 12.42
N PRO A 288 8.00 -24.23 12.02
CA PRO A 288 8.00 -24.82 10.68
C PRO A 288 7.77 -23.71 9.66
N GLU A 289 8.86 -23.30 9.02
CA GLU A 289 8.85 -22.25 8.01
C GLU A 289 8.68 -22.82 6.60
N THR A 290 7.91 -22.12 5.79
CA THR A 290 7.84 -22.28 4.33
C THR A 290 8.15 -20.94 3.69
N LEU A 291 8.87 -20.95 2.58
CA LEU A 291 9.02 -19.74 1.78
C LEU A 291 7.72 -19.48 1.04
N LEU A 292 7.15 -18.29 1.25
CA LEU A 292 6.04 -17.82 0.46
C LEU A 292 6.56 -17.40 -0.91
N SER A 293 6.05 -18.06 -1.94
CA SER A 293 6.15 -17.62 -3.32
C SER A 293 4.73 -17.39 -3.82
N LEU A 294 4.37 -16.12 -4.02
CA LEU A 294 3.09 -15.80 -4.65
C LEU A 294 3.00 -16.34 -6.08
N ALA A 295 4.15 -16.59 -6.71
CA ALA A 295 4.22 -17.21 -8.01
C ALA A 295 3.67 -18.64 -7.95
N ASP A 296 4.10 -19.45 -6.99
CA ASP A 296 3.75 -20.87 -6.95
C ASP A 296 2.25 -21.15 -6.66
N LEU A 297 1.47 -20.11 -6.33
CA LEU A 297 0.03 -20.21 -6.09
C LEU A 297 -0.79 -20.11 -7.38
N PRO A 298 -1.86 -20.93 -7.54
CA PRO A 298 -2.87 -20.75 -8.58
C PRO A 298 -3.44 -19.32 -8.59
N ALA A 299 -3.87 -18.81 -9.75
CA ALA A 299 -4.30 -17.42 -9.92
C ALA A 299 -5.43 -16.99 -8.96
N ASP A 300 -6.38 -17.90 -8.71
CA ASP A 300 -7.50 -17.73 -7.79
C ASP A 300 -7.13 -17.91 -6.31
N GLN A 301 -5.92 -18.39 -6.06
CA GLN A 301 -5.28 -18.53 -4.76
C GLN A 301 -4.09 -17.57 -4.62
N ARG A 302 -3.87 -16.66 -5.57
CA ARG A 302 -2.83 -15.65 -5.43
C ARG A 302 -3.32 -14.46 -4.61
N GLY A 303 -2.44 -13.92 -3.79
CA GLY A 303 -2.74 -12.81 -2.90
C GLY A 303 -3.69 -13.18 -1.77
N TYR A 304 -4.00 -12.19 -0.94
CA TYR A 304 -4.77 -12.33 0.29
C TYR A 304 -5.98 -11.41 0.28
N ASP A 305 -7.05 -11.86 0.93
CA ASP A 305 -8.27 -11.07 1.10
C ASP A 305 -8.11 -10.05 2.23
N PHE A 306 -7.25 -10.33 3.21
CA PHE A 306 -6.88 -9.37 4.23
C PHE A 306 -5.43 -9.50 4.70
N LEU A 307 -4.94 -8.45 5.34
CA LEU A 307 -3.60 -8.34 5.88
C LEU A 307 -3.66 -7.70 7.27
N TRP A 308 -2.74 -8.08 8.14
CA TRP A 308 -2.48 -7.29 9.34
C TRP A 308 -0.99 -7.21 9.65
N SER A 309 -0.61 -6.17 10.39
CA SER A 309 0.75 -6.05 10.91
C SER A 309 0.73 -5.47 12.30
N ILE A 310 1.57 -5.98 13.19
CA ILE A 310 1.80 -5.38 14.50
C ILE A 310 3.27 -5.00 14.60
N GLY A 311 3.59 -3.71 14.73
CA GLY A 311 4.95 -3.21 14.92
C GLY A 311 5.77 -2.96 13.63
N GLU A 312 5.26 -3.35 12.46
CA GLU A 312 6.01 -3.22 11.19
C GLU A 312 6.08 -1.76 10.69
N VAL A 313 5.11 -0.91 11.05
CA VAL A 313 5.09 0.48 10.59
C VAL A 313 6.21 1.29 11.27
N GLU A 314 6.48 1.01 12.54
CA GLU A 314 7.60 1.57 13.30
C GLU A 314 8.94 1.20 12.68
N GLN A 315 9.08 -0.04 12.22
CA GLN A 315 10.29 -0.51 11.54
C GLN A 315 10.50 0.22 10.22
N GLY A 316 9.46 0.35 9.41
CA GLY A 316 9.50 1.14 8.18
C GLY A 316 9.82 2.62 8.45
N HIS A 317 9.30 3.18 9.55
CA HIS A 317 9.62 4.55 9.97
C HIS A 317 11.08 4.72 10.38
N ALA A 318 11.62 3.79 11.18
CA ALA A 318 13.02 3.79 11.59
C ALA A 318 13.98 3.66 10.39
N ALA A 319 13.58 2.91 9.36
CA ALA A 319 14.30 2.81 8.08
C ALA A 319 14.11 4.03 7.15
N GLY A 320 13.31 5.02 7.54
CA GLY A 320 13.07 6.25 6.78
C GLY A 320 12.08 6.11 5.61
N SER A 321 11.32 5.01 5.53
CA SER A 321 10.44 4.71 4.39
C SER A 321 9.10 4.05 4.73
N SER A 322 8.49 4.41 5.86
CA SER A 322 7.16 3.96 6.33
C SER A 322 6.10 3.85 5.22
N ALA A 323 6.00 4.86 4.34
CA ALA A 323 5.01 4.89 3.27
C ALA A 323 5.28 3.84 2.16
N ASN A 324 6.54 3.61 1.80
CA ASN A 324 6.88 2.61 0.80
C ASN A 324 6.72 1.21 1.39
N HIS A 325 7.13 1.02 2.64
CA HIS A 325 6.95 -0.23 3.36
C HIS A 325 5.47 -0.63 3.45
N LEU A 326 4.57 0.30 3.81
CA LEU A 326 3.13 0.04 3.80
C LEU A 326 2.62 -0.31 2.39
N VAL A 327 3.02 0.42 1.35
CA VAL A 327 2.60 0.10 -0.04
C VAL A 327 3.08 -1.29 -0.47
N GLU A 328 4.30 -1.66 -0.08
CA GLU A 328 4.85 -2.98 -0.34
C GLU A 328 4.00 -4.05 0.35
N LEU A 329 3.72 -3.92 1.65
CA LEU A 329 2.81 -4.81 2.38
C LEU A 329 1.43 -4.92 1.69
N MET A 330 0.87 -3.79 1.26
CA MET A 330 -0.42 -3.75 0.57
C MET A 330 -0.42 -4.42 -0.83
N SER A 331 0.76 -4.70 -1.40
CA SER A 331 0.87 -5.28 -2.73
C SER A 331 0.30 -6.70 -2.82
N VAL A 332 0.35 -7.47 -1.71
CA VAL A 332 -0.15 -8.86 -1.66
C VAL A 332 -1.66 -8.96 -1.53
N LEU A 333 -2.33 -7.85 -1.23
CA LEU A 333 -3.78 -7.85 -1.15
C LEU A 333 -4.40 -7.96 -2.53
N ARG A 334 -5.47 -8.73 -2.62
CA ARG A 334 -6.39 -8.71 -3.75
C ARG A 334 -7.11 -7.37 -3.83
N PRO A 335 -7.53 -6.91 -5.02
CA PRO A 335 -8.50 -5.82 -5.12
C PRO A 335 -9.75 -6.11 -4.27
N GLY A 336 -10.23 -5.12 -3.54
CA GLY A 336 -11.26 -5.20 -2.51
C GLY A 336 -10.77 -5.65 -1.11
N GLY A 337 -9.53 -6.13 -0.97
CA GLY A 337 -9.00 -6.63 0.29
C GLY A 337 -8.65 -5.52 1.30
N CYS A 338 -8.68 -5.83 2.59
CA CYS A 338 -8.45 -4.86 3.67
C CYS A 338 -7.18 -5.14 4.49
N ALA A 339 -6.63 -4.11 5.10
CA ALA A 339 -5.48 -4.15 5.97
C ALA A 339 -5.75 -3.49 7.31
N VAL A 340 -5.24 -4.08 8.38
CA VAL A 340 -5.20 -3.48 9.72
C VAL A 340 -3.77 -3.42 10.20
N HIS A 341 -3.20 -2.22 10.25
CA HIS A 341 -1.84 -1.99 10.76
C HIS A 341 -1.91 -1.43 12.16
N ILE A 342 -1.29 -2.11 13.11
CA ILE A 342 -1.23 -1.70 14.50
C ILE A 342 0.21 -1.30 14.83
N PHE A 343 0.36 -0.12 15.40
CA PHE A 343 1.65 0.46 15.75
C PHE A 343 1.50 1.45 16.90
N ASP A 344 2.60 1.83 17.51
CA ASP A 344 2.61 2.82 18.58
C ASP A 344 2.67 4.24 18.03
N LEU A 345 1.78 5.09 18.54
CA LEU A 345 1.71 6.53 18.27
C LEU A 345 2.36 7.31 19.42
N ALA A 346 3.16 8.31 19.06
CA ALA A 346 3.80 9.19 20.01
C ALA A 346 2.81 10.19 20.62
N ALA A 347 2.70 10.15 21.96
CA ALA A 347 1.98 11.10 22.79
C ALA A 347 2.98 11.89 23.66
N GLY A 348 3.03 13.21 23.52
CA GLY A 348 3.91 14.06 24.33
C GLY A 348 5.41 13.84 24.08
N GLN A 349 6.23 14.04 25.11
CA GLN A 349 7.69 13.88 25.06
C GLN A 349 8.07 12.47 25.54
N ASN A 350 9.08 11.85 24.93
CA ASN A 350 9.60 10.49 25.21
C ASN A 350 8.73 9.31 24.70
N ALA A 351 8.60 9.17 23.37
CA ALA A 351 7.83 8.08 22.77
C ALA A 351 8.68 7.01 22.02
N GLY A 352 10.01 7.04 22.13
CA GLY A 352 10.88 6.04 21.52
C GLY A 352 10.71 5.94 20.00
N ALA A 353 10.44 4.74 19.50
CA ALA A 353 10.22 4.44 18.08
C ALA A 353 8.79 4.72 17.57
N ALA A 354 7.90 5.21 18.44
CA ALA A 354 6.51 5.48 18.08
C ALA A 354 6.38 6.60 17.02
N LEU A 355 5.39 6.47 16.14
CA LEU A 355 5.17 7.42 15.06
C LEU A 355 4.53 8.71 15.57
N PRO A 356 4.98 9.90 15.13
CA PRO A 356 4.28 11.13 15.44
C PRO A 356 2.96 11.23 14.66
N ARG A 357 1.94 11.89 15.22
CA ARG A 357 0.64 12.10 14.55
C ARG A 357 0.75 12.60 13.10
N ARG A 358 1.64 13.58 12.85
CA ARG A 358 1.89 14.13 11.50
C ARG A 358 2.29 13.05 10.49
N GLU A 359 2.99 12.01 10.95
CA GLU A 359 3.43 10.90 10.10
C GLU A 359 2.24 10.00 9.76
N VAL A 360 1.36 9.70 10.72
CA VAL A 360 0.13 8.93 10.46
C VAL A 360 -0.80 9.65 9.48
N GLU A 361 -0.99 10.97 9.67
CA GLU A 361 -1.76 11.79 8.73
C GLU A 361 -1.12 11.78 7.33
N ARG A 362 0.21 11.87 7.25
CA ARG A 362 0.96 11.77 5.98
C ARG A 362 0.77 10.40 5.32
N LEU A 363 0.83 9.31 6.09
CA LEU A 363 0.62 7.94 5.59
C LEU A 363 -0.80 7.78 5.04
N ALA A 364 -1.81 8.24 5.76
CA ALA A 364 -3.20 8.18 5.29
C ALA A 364 -3.41 8.93 3.97
N VAL A 365 -2.90 10.17 3.87
CA VAL A 365 -2.96 10.96 2.62
C VAL A 365 -2.19 10.26 1.49
N MET A 366 -1.05 9.63 1.78
CA MET A 366 -0.27 8.87 0.80
C MET A 366 -0.96 7.58 0.34
N MET A 367 -1.73 6.92 1.20
CA MET A 367 -2.53 5.76 0.82
C MET A 367 -3.70 6.19 -0.07
N LEU A 368 -4.42 7.25 0.32
CA LEU A 368 -5.48 7.85 -0.50
C LEU A 368 -4.99 8.30 -1.87
N SER A 369 -3.83 8.96 -1.93
CA SER A 369 -3.24 9.41 -3.20
C SER A 369 -2.79 8.25 -4.10
N ARG A 370 -2.64 7.05 -3.54
CA ARG A 370 -2.33 5.80 -4.23
C ARG A 370 -3.56 4.94 -4.56
N GLY A 371 -4.77 5.47 -4.37
CA GLY A 371 -6.01 4.76 -4.73
C GLY A 371 -6.47 3.75 -3.68
N PHE A 372 -5.86 3.74 -2.50
CA PHE A 372 -6.40 3.00 -1.37
C PHE A 372 -7.48 3.84 -0.66
N SER A 373 -8.46 3.18 -0.06
CA SER A 373 -9.33 3.82 0.92
C SER A 373 -8.75 3.70 2.33
N VAL A 374 -8.93 4.74 3.15
CA VAL A 374 -8.47 4.77 4.54
C VAL A 374 -9.67 5.04 5.43
N ALA A 375 -9.88 4.23 6.46
CA ALA A 375 -10.93 4.50 7.45
C ALA A 375 -10.57 5.78 8.21
N GLN A 376 -11.60 6.53 8.63
CA GLN A 376 -11.44 7.83 9.28
C GLN A 376 -10.43 7.77 10.43
N LEU A 377 -9.52 8.73 10.48
CA LEU A 377 -8.50 8.84 11.52
C LEU A 377 -9.11 9.46 12.77
N ASN A 378 -8.89 8.84 13.91
CA ASN A 378 -9.33 9.36 15.20
C ASN A 378 -8.20 9.32 16.24
N PHE A 379 -7.85 10.51 16.73
CA PHE A 379 -6.78 10.72 17.70
C PHE A 379 -7.33 11.13 19.08
N ALA A 380 -8.51 10.64 19.45
CA ALA A 380 -9.17 10.94 20.72
C ALA A 380 -8.20 10.80 21.91
N ASP A 381 -8.26 11.79 22.80
CA ASP A 381 -7.45 11.91 24.02
C ASP A 381 -5.93 11.97 23.83
N LEU A 382 -5.39 12.03 22.60
CA LEU A 382 -3.94 11.99 22.38
C LEU A 382 -3.19 13.10 23.12
N ALA A 383 -3.77 14.30 23.20
CA ALA A 383 -3.19 15.45 23.89
C ALA A 383 -3.09 15.28 25.41
N GLU A 384 -3.86 14.35 25.99
CA GLU A 384 -3.91 14.07 27.43
C GLU A 384 -3.00 12.88 27.82
N ARG A 385 -2.34 12.26 26.84
CA ARG A 385 -1.50 11.07 27.00
C ARG A 385 -0.02 11.45 26.97
N ASN A 386 0.81 10.59 27.56
CA ASN A 386 2.27 10.67 27.48
C ASN A 386 2.84 9.30 27.11
N GLY A 387 3.94 9.28 26.35
CA GLY A 387 4.65 8.08 25.92
C GLY A 387 4.14 7.52 24.59
N ALA A 388 4.22 6.20 24.44
CA ALA A 388 3.74 5.47 23.27
C ALA A 388 2.35 4.90 23.55
N VAL A 389 1.41 5.11 22.63
CA VAL A 389 0.03 4.60 22.76
C VAL A 389 -0.33 3.82 21.49
N PRO A 390 -0.90 2.61 21.59
CA PRO A 390 -1.30 1.85 20.41
C PRO A 390 -2.29 2.62 19.54
N PHE A 391 -2.10 2.51 18.23
CA PHE A 391 -2.95 3.07 17.19
C PHE A 391 -3.15 2.02 16.11
N ALA A 392 -4.36 1.95 15.57
CA ALA A 392 -4.68 1.10 14.44
C ALA A 392 -5.01 1.94 13.21
N LEU A 393 -4.37 1.65 12.09
CA LEU A 393 -4.67 2.21 10.78
C LEU A 393 -5.37 1.15 9.92
N ILE A 394 -6.56 1.47 9.45
CA ILE A 394 -7.38 0.58 8.63
C ILE A 394 -7.41 1.09 7.19
N VAL A 395 -6.99 0.25 6.26
CA VAL A 395 -6.81 0.58 4.84
C VAL A 395 -7.49 -0.47 3.98
N ARG A 396 -7.97 -0.09 2.80
CA ARG A 396 -8.53 -1.02 1.82
C ARG A 396 -7.96 -0.75 0.44
N LYS A 397 -7.69 -1.81 -0.31
CA LYS A 397 -7.30 -1.77 -1.72
C LYS A 397 -8.57 -1.83 -2.55
N ASP A 398 -8.98 -0.72 -3.15
CA ASP A 398 -10.20 -0.68 -3.97
C ASP A 398 -9.98 -1.18 -5.41
#